data_AF-A0A9Q0L811-F1
#
_entry.id   AF-A0A9Q0L811-F1
#
_cell.length_a   1.000
_cell.length_b   1.000
_cell.length_c   1.000
_cell.angle_alpha   90.00
_cell.angle_beta   90.00
_cell.angle_gamma   90.00
#
_symmetry.space_group_name_H-M   'P 1'
#
loop_
_entity.id
_entity.type
_entity.pdbx_description
1 polymer ?
#
loop_
_entity_poly.entity_id
_entity_poly.type
_entity_poly.pdbx_seq_one_letter_code
_entity_poly.pdbx_strand_id
1 'polypeptide(L)'
;MEESKESKEMNILFSNNFRGFFENPQQGFDIVIEHLEKQSQSSEEIVNFLNERLKIETDYAKQLEKLSKITISNNEKPQFLSGFEALSRELQEVSNTHLQFVNLLKNDIIYPIENLKTMQKKVRKKVISDFRKMTKELTISIQKVAKAQQKYEKIGSEIRKLDTSLSEIEKESKKQSIELKIENLKIEHLNAAGEYKSEIIEYNAMKNKYDAMLTEKLDFFQHQLMERNRGIKAAFVCYTKIYQDLVNKKKESNQKFQDICQSIDPKKDFALFVDKEKTSTKRFENEFFQDIKVTIQKNQESLKRTTSLGFQSKAFSPSSPRKFSIRSQTETNEKSNIQQLTPPTPPTPPTLSTLSTLSTENSNPNPISNSNSNSKFKFKFKFKFKFKFEIKFKFKSKSKSN
;
A
#
# COMPACT_ATOMS: atom_id res chain seq x y z
N MET A 1 -26.72 -2.04 34.32
CA MET A 1 -25.78 -1.56 33.26
C MET A 1 -25.80 -2.45 32.02
N GLU A 2 -25.90 -3.78 32.14
CA GLU A 2 -26.02 -4.71 30.99
C GLU A 2 -27.32 -4.53 30.19
N GLU A 3 -28.49 -4.42 30.83
CA GLU A 3 -29.76 -4.10 30.13
C GLU A 3 -29.69 -2.81 29.31
N SER A 4 -28.93 -1.80 29.79
CA SER A 4 -28.76 -0.53 29.08
C SER A 4 -27.82 -0.63 27.86
N LYS A 5 -26.93 -1.62 27.84
CA LYS A 5 -26.03 -1.90 26.72
C LYS A 5 -26.75 -2.76 25.67
N GLU A 6 -27.47 -3.78 26.11
CA GLU A 6 -28.29 -4.64 25.24
C GLU A 6 -29.40 -3.83 24.56
N SER A 7 -30.08 -2.95 25.31
CA SER A 7 -31.07 -2.03 24.73
C SER A 7 -30.47 -1.07 23.69
N LYS A 8 -29.23 -0.60 23.91
CA LYS A 8 -28.51 0.24 22.95
C LYS A 8 -28.06 -0.54 21.71
N GLU A 9 -27.62 -1.78 21.86
CA GLU A 9 -27.23 -2.65 20.74
C GLU A 9 -28.44 -3.07 19.90
N MET A 10 -29.59 -3.34 20.53
CA MET A 10 -30.84 -3.63 19.82
C MET A 10 -31.36 -2.42 19.03
N ASN A 11 -31.10 -1.20 19.49
CA ASN A 11 -31.53 0.04 18.83
C ASN A 11 -30.79 0.35 17.52
N ILE A 12 -29.65 -0.28 17.24
CA ILE A 12 -28.88 -0.04 16.00
C ILE A 12 -29.03 -1.17 14.97
N LEU A 13 -29.86 -2.18 15.26
CA LEU A 13 -30.06 -3.30 14.34
C LEU A 13 -30.83 -2.85 13.11
N PHE A 14 -30.36 -3.27 11.94
CA PHE A 14 -31.01 -2.95 10.67
C PHE A 14 -32.40 -3.58 10.60
N SER A 15 -32.53 -4.81 11.11
CA SER A 15 -33.81 -5.49 11.25
C SER A 15 -34.84 -4.66 12.03
N ASN A 16 -34.44 -3.97 13.10
CA ASN A 16 -35.39 -3.19 13.90
C ASN A 16 -35.76 -1.84 13.28
N ASN A 17 -34.91 -1.27 12.42
CA ASN A 17 -35.04 0.12 11.96
C ASN A 17 -35.38 0.28 10.47
N PHE A 18 -35.20 -0.76 9.65
CA PHE A 18 -35.47 -0.71 8.20
C PHE A 18 -36.62 -1.64 7.80
N ARG A 19 -37.73 -1.56 8.54
CA ARG A 19 -39.01 -2.14 8.13
C ARG A 19 -39.72 -1.18 7.18
N GLY A 20 -40.32 -1.70 6.11
CA GLY A 20 -41.19 -0.91 5.25
C GLY A 20 -42.57 -0.70 5.88
N PHE A 21 -43.24 0.39 5.51
CA PHE A 21 -44.67 0.57 5.82
C PHE A 21 -45.52 -0.43 5.03
N PHE A 22 -46.74 -0.71 5.50
CA PHE A 22 -47.65 -1.67 4.84
C PHE A 22 -47.88 -1.37 3.35
N GLU A 23 -47.91 -0.09 2.98
CA GLU A 23 -48.09 0.37 1.59
C GLU A 23 -46.84 0.19 0.72
N ASN A 24 -45.65 0.10 1.34
CA ASN A 24 -44.39 -0.09 0.63
C ASN A 24 -43.42 -0.99 1.43
N PRO A 25 -43.68 -2.30 1.49
CA PRO A 25 -42.94 -3.22 2.35
C PRO A 25 -41.44 -3.30 2.00
N GLN A 26 -41.05 -2.95 0.77
CA GLN A 26 -39.65 -2.99 0.30
C GLN A 26 -38.83 -1.75 0.64
N GLN A 27 -39.46 -0.64 1.05
CA GLN A 27 -38.79 0.65 1.19
C GLN A 27 -37.54 0.58 2.08
N GLY A 28 -37.64 -0.06 3.26
CA GLY A 28 -36.51 -0.21 4.17
C GLY A 28 -35.37 -1.04 3.58
N PHE A 29 -35.71 -2.09 2.83
CA PHE A 29 -34.73 -2.92 2.13
C PHE A 29 -33.98 -2.11 1.06
N ASP A 30 -34.70 -1.34 0.24
CA ASP A 30 -34.12 -0.54 -0.84
C ASP A 30 -33.18 0.55 -0.30
N ILE A 31 -33.54 1.22 0.81
CA ILE A 31 -32.67 2.19 1.50
C ILE A 31 -31.34 1.54 1.91
N VAL A 32 -31.39 0.32 2.47
CA VAL A 32 -30.19 -0.42 2.87
C VAL A 32 -29.35 -0.83 1.66
N ILE A 33 -29.97 -1.22 0.54
CA ILE A 33 -29.26 -1.52 -0.70
C ILE A 33 -28.54 -0.29 -1.24
N GLU A 34 -29.22 0.86 -1.31
CA GLU A 34 -28.61 2.12 -1.77
C GLU A 34 -27.41 2.50 -0.89
N HIS A 35 -27.56 2.37 0.43
CA HIS A 35 -26.46 2.61 1.37
C HIS A 35 -25.27 1.67 1.09
N LEU A 36 -25.52 0.38 0.93
CA LEU A 36 -24.49 -0.62 0.60
C LEU A 36 -23.77 -0.33 -0.73
N GLU A 37 -24.47 0.24 -1.72
CA GLU A 37 -23.88 0.67 -2.99
C GLU A 37 -22.95 1.85 -2.78
N LYS A 38 -23.37 2.88 -2.03
CA LYS A 38 -22.51 4.00 -1.65
C LYS A 38 -21.26 3.54 -0.88
N GLN A 39 -21.40 2.60 0.04
CA GLN A 39 -20.25 2.04 0.77
C GLN A 39 -19.31 1.24 -0.13
N SER A 40 -19.84 0.54 -1.14
CA SER A 40 -19.03 -0.15 -2.16
C SER A 40 -18.26 0.84 -3.02
N GLN A 41 -18.90 1.95 -3.40
CA GLN A 41 -18.28 3.02 -4.18
C GLN A 41 -17.14 3.68 -3.39
N SER A 42 -17.35 4.00 -2.11
CA SER A 42 -16.30 4.51 -1.24
C SER A 42 -15.11 3.53 -1.12
N SER A 43 -15.36 2.22 -1.08
CA SER A 43 -14.27 1.22 -1.11
C SER A 43 -13.49 1.23 -2.43
N GLU A 44 -14.14 1.51 -3.57
CA GLU A 44 -13.48 1.70 -4.88
C GLU A 44 -12.58 2.93 -4.86
N GLU A 45 -13.07 4.04 -4.34
CA GLU A 45 -12.33 5.30 -4.25
C GLU A 45 -11.06 5.15 -3.39
N ILE A 46 -11.15 4.44 -2.27
CA ILE A 46 -9.98 4.11 -1.42
C ILE A 46 -8.96 3.29 -2.21
N VAL A 47 -9.41 2.27 -2.94
CA VAL A 47 -8.52 1.43 -3.77
C VAL A 47 -7.83 2.26 -4.84
N ASN A 48 -8.57 3.10 -5.56
CA ASN A 48 -8.02 3.98 -6.59
C ASN A 48 -6.98 4.94 -6.02
N PHE A 49 -7.27 5.55 -4.87
CA PHE A 49 -6.31 6.41 -4.18
C PHE A 49 -5.01 5.67 -3.82
N LEU A 50 -5.11 4.46 -3.28
CA LEU A 50 -3.95 3.65 -2.92
C LEU A 50 -3.17 3.16 -4.15
N ASN A 51 -3.84 2.91 -5.27
CA ASN A 51 -3.19 2.57 -6.54
C ASN A 51 -2.38 3.75 -7.10
N GLU A 52 -2.88 4.98 -7.00
CA GLU A 52 -2.10 6.17 -7.34
C GLU A 52 -0.89 6.33 -6.41
N ARG A 53 -1.07 6.11 -5.10
CA ARG A 53 0.05 6.09 -4.15
C ARG A 53 1.08 5.04 -4.53
N LEU A 54 0.64 3.83 -4.90
CA LEU A 54 1.51 2.74 -5.32
C LEU A 54 2.31 3.10 -6.57
N LYS A 55 1.69 3.77 -7.55
CA LYS A 55 2.34 4.23 -8.78
C LYS A 55 3.44 5.24 -8.49
N ILE A 56 3.13 6.29 -7.71
CA ILE A 56 4.10 7.32 -7.29
C ILE A 56 5.32 6.67 -6.64
N GLU A 57 5.08 5.75 -5.71
CA GLU A 57 6.14 5.08 -4.96
C GLU A 57 7.00 4.15 -5.84
N THR A 58 6.37 3.49 -6.80
CA THR A 58 7.06 2.64 -7.78
C THR A 58 7.99 3.46 -8.68
N ASP A 59 7.50 4.60 -9.17
CA ASP A 59 8.29 5.47 -10.05
C ASP A 59 9.45 6.13 -9.29
N TYR A 60 9.23 6.54 -8.05
CA TYR A 60 10.29 7.03 -7.17
C TYR A 60 11.40 5.99 -6.97
N ALA A 61 11.03 4.76 -6.60
CA ALA A 61 12.00 3.69 -6.37
C ALA A 61 12.82 3.36 -7.63
N LYS A 62 12.19 3.29 -8.80
CA LYS A 62 12.87 3.05 -10.08
C LYS A 62 13.84 4.17 -10.47
N GLN A 63 13.47 5.42 -10.20
CA GLN A 63 14.35 6.56 -10.49
C GLN A 63 15.60 6.53 -9.59
N LEU A 64 15.45 6.18 -8.31
CA LEU A 64 16.58 5.96 -7.41
C LEU A 64 17.47 4.79 -7.87
N GLU A 65 16.87 3.68 -8.32
CA GLU A 65 17.62 2.52 -8.84
C GLU A 65 18.42 2.83 -10.11
N LYS A 66 17.93 3.77 -10.93
CA LYS A 66 18.64 4.24 -12.11
C LYS A 66 19.80 5.15 -11.70
N LEU A 67 19.58 6.03 -10.74
CA LEU A 67 20.58 6.97 -10.23
C LEU A 67 21.73 6.26 -9.52
N SER A 68 21.46 5.21 -8.74
CA SER A 68 22.47 4.43 -8.01
C SER A 68 23.48 3.72 -8.93
N LYS A 69 23.15 3.52 -10.21
CA LYS A 69 24.01 2.85 -11.19
C LYS A 69 24.98 3.79 -11.91
N ILE A 70 24.90 5.10 -11.67
CA ILE A 70 25.83 6.07 -12.26
C ILE A 70 27.21 5.89 -11.62
N THR A 71 28.24 5.74 -12.46
CA THR A 71 29.63 5.65 -12.03
C THR A 71 30.35 6.98 -12.33
N ILE A 72 31.29 7.35 -11.45
CA ILE A 72 32.22 8.46 -11.69
C ILE A 72 33.49 7.90 -12.33
N SER A 73 34.17 8.70 -13.14
CA SER A 73 35.41 8.32 -13.80
C SER A 73 36.50 7.93 -12.78
N ASN A 74 37.24 6.85 -13.07
CA ASN A 74 38.34 6.30 -12.23
C ASN A 74 39.57 7.23 -12.07
N ASN A 75 39.44 8.53 -12.35
CA ASN A 75 40.48 9.53 -12.14
C ASN A 75 40.50 10.08 -10.70
N GLU A 76 39.50 9.73 -9.89
CA GLU A 76 39.40 10.15 -8.48
C GLU A 76 40.24 9.29 -7.53
N LYS A 77 40.61 9.88 -6.39
CA LYS A 77 41.42 9.21 -5.36
C LYS A 77 40.64 8.08 -4.67
N PRO A 78 41.30 7.02 -4.18
CA PRO A 78 40.65 5.81 -3.70
C PRO A 78 39.64 6.03 -2.55
N GLN A 79 39.90 6.92 -1.59
CA GLN A 79 38.94 7.12 -0.49
C GLN A 79 37.75 8.01 -0.85
N PHE A 80 37.93 9.06 -1.65
CA PHE A 80 36.80 9.83 -2.15
C PHE A 80 35.87 8.99 -3.04
N LEU A 81 36.44 8.09 -3.86
CA LEU A 81 35.68 7.12 -4.63
C LEU A 81 34.85 6.20 -3.70
N SER A 82 35.43 5.75 -2.58
CA SER A 82 34.71 4.91 -1.61
C SER A 82 33.49 5.61 -0.99
N GLY A 83 33.55 6.93 -0.79
CA GLY A 83 32.43 7.75 -0.34
C GLY A 83 31.31 7.84 -1.37
N PHE A 84 31.67 8.05 -2.64
CA PHE A 84 30.69 8.05 -3.73
C PHE A 84 30.05 6.66 -3.93
N GLU A 85 30.83 5.58 -3.91
CA GLU A 85 30.31 4.21 -3.96
C GLU A 85 29.39 3.88 -2.79
N ALA A 86 29.64 4.47 -1.61
CA ALA A 86 28.75 4.34 -0.47
C ALA A 86 27.42 5.07 -0.70
N LEU A 87 27.43 6.27 -1.31
CA LEU A 87 26.22 6.99 -1.70
C LEU A 87 25.40 6.20 -2.72
N SER A 88 26.04 5.67 -3.77
CA SER A 88 25.38 4.84 -4.77
C SER A 88 24.73 3.59 -4.16
N ARG A 89 25.40 2.96 -3.19
CA ARG A 89 24.84 1.83 -2.43
C ARG A 89 23.67 2.23 -1.55
N GLU A 90 23.73 3.38 -0.86
CA GLU A 90 22.63 3.91 -0.05
C GLU A 90 21.39 4.15 -0.92
N LEU A 91 21.53 4.81 -2.07
CA LEU A 91 20.42 5.03 -3.00
C LEU A 91 19.80 3.73 -3.50
N GLN A 92 20.62 2.69 -3.75
CA GLN A 92 20.15 1.36 -4.11
C GLN A 92 19.37 0.69 -2.96
N GLU A 93 19.85 0.78 -1.72
CA GLU A 93 19.15 0.26 -0.54
C GLU A 93 17.81 0.98 -0.32
N VAL A 94 17.77 2.31 -0.47
CA VAL A 94 16.54 3.11 -0.38
C VAL A 94 15.56 2.68 -1.47
N SER A 95 16.02 2.57 -2.73
CA SER A 95 15.19 2.05 -3.83
C SER A 95 14.56 0.70 -3.50
N ASN A 96 15.37 -0.27 -3.07
CA ASN A 96 14.91 -1.60 -2.71
C ASN A 96 13.88 -1.57 -1.57
N THR A 97 14.09 -0.70 -0.57
CA THR A 97 13.16 -0.54 0.56
C THR A 97 11.80 0.00 0.09
N HIS A 98 11.80 0.98 -0.81
CA HIS A 98 10.57 1.52 -1.39
C HIS A 98 9.84 0.49 -2.28
N LEU A 99 10.57 -0.35 -3.03
CA LEU A 99 9.97 -1.48 -3.78
C LEU A 99 9.32 -2.52 -2.83
N GLN A 100 9.94 -2.79 -1.68
CA GLN A 100 9.34 -3.66 -0.66
C GLN A 100 8.04 -3.05 -0.11
N PHE A 101 8.04 -1.74 0.19
CA PHE A 101 6.85 -1.01 0.61
C PHE A 101 5.73 -1.10 -0.43
N VAL A 102 6.04 -0.94 -1.72
CA VAL A 102 5.07 -1.11 -2.82
C VAL A 102 4.43 -2.50 -2.81
N ASN A 103 5.23 -3.55 -2.63
CA ASN A 103 4.73 -4.92 -2.57
C ASN A 103 3.79 -5.16 -1.37
N LEU A 104 4.15 -4.63 -0.19
CA LEU A 104 3.32 -4.72 1.00
C LEU A 104 2.02 -3.92 0.85
N LEU A 105 2.10 -2.70 0.31
CA LEU A 105 0.93 -1.87 0.01
C LEU A 105 -0.04 -2.60 -0.94
N LYS A 106 0.49 -3.24 -1.98
CA LYS A 106 -0.33 -4.02 -2.93
C LYS A 106 -1.02 -5.22 -2.27
N ASN A 107 -0.24 -6.06 -1.58
CA ASN A 107 -0.69 -7.38 -1.15
C ASN A 107 -1.46 -7.35 0.18
N ASP A 108 -1.05 -6.48 1.11
CA ASP A 108 -1.56 -6.49 2.49
C ASP A 108 -2.61 -5.40 2.74
N ILE A 109 -2.79 -4.47 1.79
CA ILE A 109 -3.73 -3.34 1.93
C ILE A 109 -4.70 -3.30 0.75
N ILE A 110 -4.20 -3.13 -0.48
CA ILE A 110 -5.07 -2.94 -1.67
C ILE A 110 -5.86 -4.21 -1.98
N TYR A 111 -5.16 -5.34 -2.16
CA TYR A 111 -5.78 -6.60 -2.55
C TYR A 111 -6.87 -7.08 -1.57
N PRO A 112 -6.70 -7.04 -0.23
CA PRO A 112 -7.75 -7.42 0.70
C PRO A 112 -9.03 -6.57 0.58
N ILE A 113 -8.91 -5.26 0.36
CA ILE A 113 -10.06 -4.36 0.18
C ILE A 113 -10.79 -4.69 -1.13
N GLU A 114 -10.05 -4.85 -2.23
CA GLU A 114 -10.60 -5.22 -3.54
C GLU A 114 -11.31 -6.57 -3.52
N ASN A 115 -10.70 -7.57 -2.87
CA ASN A 115 -11.26 -8.91 -2.76
C ASN A 115 -12.55 -8.89 -1.93
N LEU A 116 -12.55 -8.21 -0.78
CA LEU A 116 -13.75 -8.06 0.05
C LEU A 116 -14.90 -7.40 -0.72
N LYS A 117 -14.62 -6.28 -1.39
CA LYS A 117 -15.57 -5.57 -2.27
C LYS A 117 -16.18 -6.52 -3.31
N THR A 118 -15.34 -7.28 -4.02
CA THR A 118 -15.77 -8.19 -5.09
C THR A 118 -16.65 -9.32 -4.54
N MET A 119 -16.24 -9.94 -3.44
CA MET A 119 -17.00 -11.02 -2.81
C MET A 119 -18.35 -10.53 -2.28
N GLN A 120 -18.37 -9.39 -1.59
CA GLN A 120 -19.60 -8.80 -1.07
C GLN A 120 -20.57 -8.41 -2.20
N LYS A 121 -20.08 -7.84 -3.30
CA LYS A 121 -20.90 -7.50 -4.47
C LYS A 121 -21.57 -8.74 -5.07
N LYS A 122 -20.83 -9.84 -5.21
CA LYS A 122 -21.36 -11.11 -5.73
C LYS A 122 -22.47 -11.67 -4.85
N VAL A 123 -22.25 -11.72 -3.53
CA VAL A 123 -23.25 -12.25 -2.59
C VAL A 123 -24.48 -11.34 -2.51
N ARG A 124 -24.29 -10.02 -2.47
CA ARG A 124 -25.37 -9.04 -2.43
C ARG A 124 -26.32 -9.17 -3.62
N LYS A 125 -25.81 -9.31 -4.84
CA LYS A 125 -26.64 -9.51 -6.04
C LYS A 125 -27.58 -10.71 -5.90
N LYS A 126 -27.09 -11.82 -5.34
CA LYS A 126 -27.89 -13.03 -5.09
C LYS A 126 -28.99 -12.74 -4.06
N VAL A 127 -28.63 -12.17 -2.91
CA VAL A 127 -29.58 -11.84 -1.83
C VAL A 127 -30.68 -10.90 -2.31
N ILE A 128 -30.34 -9.87 -3.09
CA ILE A 128 -31.33 -8.95 -3.69
C ILE A 128 -32.30 -9.71 -4.60
N SER A 129 -31.79 -10.58 -5.47
CA SER A 129 -32.61 -11.36 -6.39
C SER A 129 -33.59 -12.27 -5.64
N ASP A 130 -33.11 -12.98 -4.63
CA ASP A 130 -33.92 -13.89 -3.82
C ASP A 130 -35.00 -13.13 -3.03
N PHE A 131 -34.65 -11.97 -2.44
CA PHE A 131 -35.61 -11.14 -1.72
C PHE A 131 -36.67 -10.54 -2.63
N ARG A 132 -36.29 -10.03 -3.82
CA ARG A 132 -37.25 -9.49 -4.80
C ARG A 132 -38.26 -10.53 -5.29
N LYS A 133 -37.89 -11.82 -5.36
CA LYS A 133 -38.84 -12.90 -5.65
C LYS A 133 -39.87 -13.04 -4.53
N MET A 134 -39.41 -13.08 -3.28
CA MET A 134 -40.27 -13.14 -2.10
C MET A 134 -41.25 -11.96 -2.06
N THR A 135 -40.78 -10.74 -2.38
CA THR A 135 -41.70 -9.61 -2.39
C THR A 135 -42.77 -9.72 -3.46
N LYS A 136 -42.43 -10.24 -4.65
CA LYS A 136 -43.44 -10.48 -5.70
C LYS A 136 -44.51 -11.48 -5.25
N GLU A 137 -44.10 -12.57 -4.58
CA GLU A 137 -45.02 -13.55 -3.98
C GLU A 137 -45.96 -12.89 -2.95
N LEU A 138 -45.41 -12.05 -2.06
CA LEU A 138 -46.20 -11.28 -1.10
C LEU A 138 -47.19 -10.34 -1.79
N THR A 139 -46.76 -9.60 -2.81
CA THR A 139 -47.63 -8.68 -3.57
C THR A 139 -48.79 -9.43 -4.24
N ILE A 140 -48.55 -10.60 -4.81
CA ILE A 140 -49.62 -11.44 -5.38
C ILE A 140 -50.62 -11.85 -4.31
N SER A 141 -50.14 -12.27 -3.13
CA SER A 141 -51.00 -12.65 -2.01
C SER A 141 -51.87 -11.48 -1.51
N ILE A 142 -51.29 -10.28 -1.39
CA ILE A 142 -52.05 -9.05 -1.06
C ILE A 142 -53.17 -8.81 -2.09
N GLN A 143 -52.88 -8.95 -3.39
CA GLN A 143 -53.87 -8.77 -4.45
C GLN A 143 -55.01 -9.80 -4.40
N LYS A 144 -54.71 -11.06 -4.03
CA LYS A 144 -55.74 -12.09 -3.87
C LYS A 144 -56.69 -11.76 -2.71
N VAL A 145 -56.15 -11.37 -1.55
CA VAL A 145 -56.93 -10.93 -0.38
C VAL A 145 -57.84 -9.76 -0.77
N ALA A 146 -57.30 -8.74 -1.44
CA ALA A 146 -58.08 -7.59 -1.88
C ALA A 146 -59.22 -7.96 -2.85
N LYS A 147 -58.97 -8.87 -3.80
CA LYS A 147 -60.00 -9.36 -4.72
C LYS A 147 -61.09 -10.15 -4.01
N ALA A 148 -60.71 -11.06 -3.10
CA ALA A 148 -61.66 -11.85 -2.32
C ALA A 148 -62.50 -10.96 -1.39
N GLN A 149 -61.88 -9.95 -0.76
CA GLN A 149 -62.59 -8.93 0.02
C GLN A 149 -63.60 -8.17 -0.82
N GLN A 150 -63.19 -7.66 -1.99
CA GLN A 150 -64.08 -6.92 -2.89
C GLN A 150 -65.27 -7.77 -3.35
N LYS A 151 -65.05 -9.05 -3.66
CA LYS A 151 -66.12 -10.00 -4.02
C LYS A 151 -67.11 -10.19 -2.88
N TYR A 152 -66.60 -10.45 -1.66
CA TYR A 152 -67.42 -10.58 -0.45
C TYR A 152 -68.27 -9.31 -0.19
N GLU A 153 -67.64 -8.14 -0.21
CA GLU A 153 -68.31 -6.85 0.03
C GLU A 153 -69.36 -6.53 -1.04
N LYS A 154 -69.07 -6.84 -2.31
CA LYS A 154 -69.98 -6.63 -3.45
C LYS A 154 -71.27 -7.44 -3.29
N ILE A 155 -71.15 -8.74 -3.01
CA ILE A 155 -72.32 -9.62 -2.83
C ILE A 155 -73.12 -9.18 -1.59
N GLY A 156 -72.44 -8.85 -0.48
CA GLY A 156 -73.09 -8.34 0.73
C GLY A 156 -73.83 -7.02 0.49
N SER A 157 -73.29 -6.14 -0.34
CA SER A 157 -73.98 -4.91 -0.75
C SER A 157 -75.19 -5.17 -1.64
N GLU A 158 -75.14 -6.19 -2.50
CA GLU A 158 -76.26 -6.57 -3.37
C GLU A 158 -77.42 -7.15 -2.56
N ILE A 159 -77.12 -8.02 -1.58
CA ILE A 159 -78.10 -8.55 -0.62
C ILE A 159 -78.81 -7.40 0.10
N ARG A 160 -78.06 -6.43 0.68
CA ARG A 160 -78.65 -5.29 1.39
C ARG A 160 -79.57 -4.44 0.50
N LYS A 161 -79.20 -4.25 -0.77
CA LYS A 161 -80.03 -3.52 -1.75
C LYS A 161 -81.34 -4.26 -2.02
N LEU A 162 -81.26 -5.56 -2.27
CA LEU A 162 -82.45 -6.39 -2.52
C LEU A 162 -83.34 -6.52 -1.28
N ASP A 163 -82.78 -6.68 -0.08
CA ASP A 163 -83.52 -6.67 1.18
C ASP A 163 -84.29 -5.36 1.38
N THR A 164 -83.67 -4.22 1.05
CA THR A 164 -84.34 -2.90 1.11
C THR A 164 -85.50 -2.84 0.11
N SER A 165 -85.27 -3.23 -1.15
CA SER A 165 -86.31 -3.24 -2.19
C SER A 165 -87.43 -4.24 -1.91
N LEU A 166 -87.17 -5.33 -1.20
CA LEU A 166 -88.19 -6.31 -0.81
C LEU A 166 -89.27 -5.69 0.10
N SER A 167 -88.88 -4.74 0.96
CA SER A 167 -89.79 -4.03 1.86
C SER A 167 -90.76 -3.06 1.15
N GLU A 168 -90.47 -2.70 -0.10
CA GLU A 168 -91.22 -1.73 -0.91
C GLU A 168 -92.20 -2.40 -1.90
N ILE A 169 -92.21 -3.73 -2.00
CA ILE A 169 -92.98 -4.47 -3.01
C ILE A 169 -94.26 -5.04 -2.42
N GLU A 170 -95.41 -4.59 -2.96
CA GLU A 170 -96.75 -5.04 -2.54
C GLU A 170 -97.24 -6.31 -3.26
N LYS A 171 -96.65 -6.67 -4.41
CA LYS A 171 -97.05 -7.85 -5.20
C LYS A 171 -96.36 -9.12 -4.72
N GLU A 172 -97.13 -10.05 -4.15
CA GLU A 172 -96.65 -11.31 -3.56
C GLU A 172 -95.81 -12.17 -4.51
N SER A 173 -96.18 -12.29 -5.79
CA SER A 173 -95.42 -13.09 -6.77
C SER A 173 -94.04 -12.51 -7.09
N LYS A 174 -93.89 -11.18 -7.04
CA LYS A 174 -92.58 -10.51 -7.22
C LYS A 174 -91.74 -10.63 -5.96
N LYS A 175 -92.38 -10.60 -4.79
CA LYS A 175 -91.75 -10.76 -3.49
C LYS A 175 -91.07 -12.13 -3.34
N GLN A 176 -91.80 -13.21 -3.64
CA GLN A 176 -91.26 -14.59 -3.63
C GLN A 176 -90.06 -14.77 -4.57
N SER A 177 -90.09 -14.14 -5.76
CA SER A 177 -88.97 -14.21 -6.71
C SER A 177 -87.70 -13.52 -6.18
N ILE A 178 -87.85 -12.40 -5.46
CA ILE A 178 -86.73 -11.68 -4.87
C ILE A 178 -86.19 -12.40 -3.63
N GLU A 179 -87.07 -12.98 -2.80
CA GLU A 179 -86.68 -13.80 -1.65
C GLU A 179 -85.81 -15.00 -2.08
N LEU A 180 -86.19 -15.72 -3.13
CA LEU A 180 -85.38 -16.80 -3.72
C LEU A 180 -84.01 -16.29 -4.21
N LYS A 181 -83.97 -15.09 -4.81
CA LYS A 181 -82.71 -14.50 -5.28
C LYS A 181 -81.80 -14.10 -4.12
N ILE A 182 -82.36 -13.57 -3.04
CA ILE A 182 -81.64 -13.25 -1.80
C ILE A 182 -81.08 -14.52 -1.16
N GLU A 183 -81.86 -15.61 -1.10
CA GLU A 183 -81.40 -16.88 -0.55
C GLU A 183 -80.21 -17.45 -1.34
N ASN A 184 -80.26 -17.42 -2.67
CA ASN A 184 -79.15 -17.81 -3.53
C ASN A 184 -77.90 -16.95 -3.31
N LEU A 185 -78.06 -15.62 -3.22
CA LEU A 185 -76.95 -14.71 -2.93
C LEU A 185 -76.38 -14.90 -1.53
N LYS A 186 -77.18 -15.29 -0.52
CA LYS A 186 -76.69 -15.62 0.83
C LYS A 186 -75.76 -16.82 0.81
N ILE A 187 -76.07 -17.86 0.01
CA ILE A 187 -75.17 -19.00 -0.20
C ILE A 187 -73.89 -18.56 -0.90
N GLU A 188 -73.98 -17.73 -1.95
CA GLU A 188 -72.80 -17.20 -2.64
C GLU A 188 -71.93 -16.32 -1.73
N HIS A 189 -72.56 -15.50 -0.88
CA HIS A 189 -71.89 -14.67 0.12
C HIS A 189 -71.15 -15.51 1.16
N LEU A 190 -71.76 -16.62 1.61
CA LEU A 190 -71.12 -17.56 2.52
C LEU A 190 -69.88 -18.21 1.88
N ASN A 191 -69.98 -18.60 0.60
CA ASN A 191 -68.84 -19.13 -0.16
C ASN A 191 -67.73 -18.08 -0.33
N ALA A 192 -68.09 -16.83 -0.68
CA ALA A 192 -67.14 -15.72 -0.78
C ALA A 192 -66.48 -15.39 0.58
N ALA A 193 -67.22 -15.51 1.69
CA ALA A 193 -66.66 -15.36 3.03
C ALA A 193 -65.64 -16.46 3.35
N GLY A 194 -65.91 -17.70 2.93
CA GLY A 194 -64.97 -18.82 3.04
C GLY A 194 -63.69 -18.58 2.24
N GLU A 195 -63.82 -18.18 0.97
CA GLU A 195 -62.71 -17.82 0.08
C GLU A 195 -61.86 -16.68 0.68
N TYR A 196 -62.50 -15.59 1.13
CA TYR A 196 -61.81 -14.47 1.75
C TYR A 196 -61.04 -14.87 3.03
N LYS A 197 -61.65 -15.69 3.91
CA LYS A 197 -60.96 -16.23 5.08
C LYS A 197 -59.76 -17.09 4.71
N SER A 198 -59.89 -17.93 3.68
CA SER A 198 -58.78 -18.78 3.19
C SER A 198 -57.62 -17.93 2.68
N GLU A 199 -57.89 -16.92 1.86
CA GLU A 199 -56.88 -16.01 1.32
C GLU A 199 -56.17 -15.20 2.42
N ILE A 200 -56.88 -14.79 3.49
CA ILE A 200 -56.26 -14.15 4.66
C ILE A 200 -55.28 -15.09 5.37
N ILE A 201 -55.64 -16.37 5.54
CA ILE A 201 -54.76 -17.36 6.19
C ILE A 201 -53.48 -17.54 5.36
N GLU A 202 -53.61 -17.70 4.05
CA GLU A 202 -52.47 -17.80 3.13
C GLU A 202 -51.60 -16.54 3.16
N TYR A 203 -52.21 -15.37 3.16
CA TYR A 203 -51.50 -14.09 3.27
C TYR A 203 -50.73 -13.96 4.57
N ASN A 204 -51.33 -14.29 5.71
CA ASN A 204 -50.65 -14.21 7.01
C ASN A 204 -49.44 -15.16 7.06
N ALA A 205 -49.56 -16.36 6.48
CA ALA A 205 -48.44 -17.27 6.34
C ALA A 205 -47.32 -16.69 5.45
N MET A 206 -47.68 -16.09 4.30
CA MET A 206 -46.73 -15.45 3.39
C MET A 206 -46.05 -14.23 4.04
N LYS A 207 -46.81 -13.41 4.75
CA LYS A 207 -46.31 -12.24 5.50
C LYS A 207 -45.27 -12.66 6.54
N ASN A 208 -45.57 -13.69 7.35
CA ASN A 208 -44.61 -14.18 8.35
C ASN A 208 -43.31 -14.68 7.71
N LYS A 209 -43.41 -15.37 6.57
CA LYS A 209 -42.25 -15.81 5.78
C LYS A 209 -41.44 -14.63 5.24
N TYR A 210 -42.12 -13.60 4.75
CA TYR A 210 -41.50 -12.36 4.28
C TYR A 210 -40.77 -11.64 5.43
N ASP A 211 -41.42 -11.44 6.58
CA ASP A 211 -40.87 -10.73 7.74
C ASP A 211 -39.63 -11.45 8.30
N ALA A 212 -39.68 -12.79 8.37
CA ALA A 212 -38.52 -13.60 8.75
C ALA A 212 -37.36 -13.42 7.77
N MET A 213 -37.63 -13.48 6.45
CA MET A 213 -36.59 -13.29 5.43
C MET A 213 -36.03 -11.87 5.44
N LEU A 214 -36.87 -10.84 5.59
CA LEU A 214 -36.45 -9.44 5.66
C LEU A 214 -35.51 -9.22 6.84
N THR A 215 -35.87 -9.74 8.02
CA THR A 215 -35.01 -9.73 9.22
C THR A 215 -33.65 -10.35 8.94
N GLU A 216 -33.64 -11.59 8.43
CA GLU A 216 -32.42 -12.30 8.11
C GLU A 216 -31.52 -11.53 7.12
N LYS A 217 -32.11 -10.93 6.08
CA LYS A 217 -31.33 -10.23 5.04
C LYS A 217 -30.81 -8.88 5.53
N LEU A 218 -31.57 -8.16 6.35
CA LEU A 218 -31.13 -6.89 6.94
C LEU A 218 -29.96 -7.12 7.92
N ASP A 219 -30.05 -8.14 8.78
CA ASP A 219 -28.96 -8.48 9.70
C ASP A 219 -27.71 -8.94 8.94
N PHE A 220 -27.90 -9.73 7.88
CA PHE A 220 -26.82 -10.11 6.98
C PHE A 220 -26.10 -8.90 6.37
N PHE A 221 -26.86 -7.89 5.91
CA PHE A 221 -26.28 -6.67 5.34
C PHE A 221 -25.58 -5.79 6.37
N GLN A 222 -26.12 -5.68 7.57
CA GLN A 222 -25.43 -5.00 8.67
C GLN A 222 -24.10 -5.67 8.98
N HIS A 223 -24.07 -7.00 9.08
CA HIS A 223 -22.84 -7.75 9.28
C HIS A 223 -21.81 -7.49 8.17
N GLN A 224 -22.24 -7.47 6.90
CA GLN A 224 -21.35 -7.15 5.78
C GLN A 224 -20.75 -5.74 5.87
N LEU A 225 -21.55 -4.74 6.30
CA LEU A 225 -21.06 -3.38 6.54
C LEU A 225 -20.05 -3.32 7.70
N MET A 226 -20.32 -4.05 8.78
CA MET A 226 -19.40 -4.13 9.91
C MET A 226 -18.06 -4.75 9.49
N GLU A 227 -18.09 -5.87 8.76
CA GLU A 227 -16.88 -6.53 8.27
C GLU A 227 -16.11 -5.64 7.28
N ARG A 228 -16.81 -4.89 6.41
CA ARG A 228 -16.18 -3.88 5.55
C ARG A 228 -15.46 -2.82 6.39
N ASN A 229 -16.16 -2.20 7.35
CA ASN A 229 -15.60 -1.13 8.18
C ASN A 229 -14.40 -1.63 8.99
N ARG A 230 -14.48 -2.85 9.51
CA ARG A 230 -13.38 -3.52 10.20
C ARG A 230 -12.19 -3.76 9.26
N GLY A 231 -12.44 -4.23 8.04
CA GLY A 231 -11.43 -4.45 7.02
C GLY A 231 -10.69 -3.17 6.64
N ILE A 232 -11.43 -2.08 6.38
CA ILE A 232 -10.83 -0.77 6.06
C ILE A 232 -10.01 -0.23 7.24
N LYS A 233 -10.55 -0.31 8.46
CA LYS A 233 -9.80 0.07 9.68
C LYS A 233 -8.50 -0.72 9.80
N ALA A 234 -8.55 -2.04 9.61
CA ALA A 234 -7.37 -2.89 9.66
C ALA A 234 -6.34 -2.50 8.59
N ALA A 235 -6.79 -2.17 7.38
CA ALA A 235 -5.93 -1.72 6.29
C ALA A 235 -5.22 -0.40 6.64
N PHE A 236 -5.90 0.57 7.25
CA PHE A 236 -5.26 1.82 7.69
C PHE A 236 -4.25 1.61 8.81
N VAL A 237 -4.55 0.74 9.78
CA VAL A 237 -3.57 0.37 10.82
C VAL A 237 -2.38 -0.40 10.23
N CYS A 238 -2.60 -1.19 9.19
CA CYS A 238 -1.52 -1.88 8.48
C CYS A 238 -0.62 -0.87 7.74
N TYR A 239 -1.23 0.12 7.07
CA TYR A 239 -0.52 1.19 6.38
C TYR A 239 0.44 1.95 7.30
N THR A 240 -0.01 2.36 8.49
CA THR A 240 0.85 3.10 9.42
C THR A 240 2.06 2.29 9.86
N LYS A 241 1.89 0.98 10.09
CA LYS A 241 2.98 0.07 10.45
C LYS A 241 3.98 -0.10 9.32
N ILE A 242 3.49 -0.40 8.11
CA ILE A 242 4.34 -0.58 6.92
C ILE A 242 5.11 0.72 6.61
N TYR A 243 4.48 1.88 6.80
CA TYR A 243 5.15 3.18 6.64
C TYR A 243 6.21 3.43 7.72
N GLN A 244 5.94 3.09 8.98
CA GLN A 244 6.93 3.20 10.05
C GLN A 244 8.16 2.32 9.76
N ASP A 245 7.95 1.09 9.27
CA ASP A 245 9.03 0.18 8.89
C ASP A 245 9.87 0.74 7.72
N LEU A 246 9.22 1.38 6.73
CA LEU A 246 9.91 2.10 5.65
C LEU A 246 10.83 3.19 6.21
N VAL A 247 10.33 4.03 7.12
CA VAL A 247 11.12 5.12 7.74
C VAL A 247 12.32 4.55 8.51
N ASN A 248 12.10 3.50 9.29
CA ASN A 248 13.16 2.88 10.10
C ASN A 248 14.29 2.29 9.21
N LYS A 249 13.93 1.55 8.16
CA LYS A 249 14.92 0.98 7.22
C LYS A 249 15.75 2.04 6.51
N LYS A 250 15.13 3.15 6.10
CA LYS A 250 15.86 4.27 5.48
C LYS A 250 16.83 4.90 6.47
N LYS A 251 16.42 5.08 7.73
CA LYS A 251 17.29 5.60 8.79
C LYS A 251 18.51 4.70 9.00
N GLU A 252 18.32 3.38 9.04
CA GLU A 252 19.42 2.41 9.17
C GLU A 252 20.39 2.47 7.98
N SER A 253 19.88 2.57 6.75
CA SER A 253 20.71 2.69 5.54
C SER A 253 21.53 3.99 5.56
N ASN A 254 20.89 5.11 5.90
CA ASN A 254 21.54 6.41 5.98
C ASN A 254 22.65 6.45 7.06
N GLN A 255 22.45 5.77 8.19
CA GLN A 255 23.46 5.68 9.24
C GLN A 255 24.74 4.97 8.72
N LYS A 256 24.60 3.87 7.99
CA LYS A 256 25.77 3.18 7.40
C LYS A 256 26.53 4.07 6.42
N PHE A 257 25.81 4.85 5.62
CA PHE A 257 26.42 5.83 4.72
C PHE A 257 27.20 6.90 5.50
N GLN A 258 26.59 7.45 6.55
CA GLN A 258 27.23 8.42 7.43
C GLN A 258 28.54 7.87 8.04
N ASP A 259 28.52 6.63 8.53
CA ASP A 259 29.69 5.99 9.14
C ASP A 259 30.85 5.87 8.13
N ILE A 260 30.54 5.55 6.86
CA ILE A 260 31.55 5.50 5.79
C ILE A 260 32.11 6.90 5.50
N CYS A 261 31.24 7.91 5.38
CA CYS A 261 31.68 9.28 5.13
C CYS A 261 32.61 9.80 6.24
N GLN A 262 32.34 9.47 7.51
CA GLN A 262 33.17 9.86 8.63
C GLN A 262 34.54 9.15 8.65
N SER A 263 34.66 8.00 7.99
CA SER A 263 35.92 7.24 7.91
C SER A 263 36.91 7.76 6.86
N ILE A 264 36.48 8.67 5.97
CA ILE A 264 37.29 9.24 4.90
C ILE A 264 38.37 10.15 5.50
N ASP A 265 39.64 9.86 5.20
CA ASP A 265 40.81 10.62 5.65
C ASP A 265 41.63 11.13 4.45
N PRO A 266 41.52 12.43 4.12
CA PRO A 266 42.25 13.02 3.00
C PRO A 266 43.77 12.79 3.06
N LYS A 267 44.36 12.66 4.26
CA LYS A 267 45.82 12.45 4.41
C LYS A 267 46.25 11.09 3.89
N LYS A 268 45.46 10.05 4.14
CA LYS A 268 45.73 8.70 3.62
C LYS A 268 45.70 8.68 2.10
N ASP A 269 44.79 9.44 1.49
CA ASP A 269 44.71 9.59 0.04
C ASP A 269 45.98 10.26 -0.54
N PHE A 270 46.52 11.29 0.13
CA PHE A 270 47.80 11.86 -0.27
C PHE A 270 48.96 10.89 -0.08
N ALA A 271 48.99 10.13 1.03
CA ALA A 271 50.03 9.14 1.27
C ALA A 271 50.03 8.05 0.17
N LEU A 272 48.85 7.53 -0.19
CA LEU A 272 48.69 6.55 -1.28
C LEU A 272 49.17 7.09 -2.63
N PHE A 273 48.86 8.36 -2.93
CA PHE A 273 49.34 9.01 -4.15
C PHE A 273 50.86 9.17 -4.16
N VAL A 274 51.44 9.71 -3.09
CA VAL A 274 52.90 9.90 -2.97
C VAL A 274 53.61 8.56 -3.06
N ASP A 275 53.11 7.51 -2.42
CA ASP A 275 53.74 6.19 -2.50
C ASP A 275 53.72 5.60 -3.91
N LYS A 276 52.66 5.88 -4.68
CA LYS A 276 52.53 5.41 -6.06
C LYS A 276 53.33 6.24 -7.07
N GLU A 277 53.35 7.57 -6.93
CA GLU A 277 53.84 8.50 -7.95
C GLU A 277 55.16 9.22 -7.54
N LYS A 278 55.74 8.91 -6.37
CA LYS A 278 57.03 9.52 -5.98
C LYS A 278 58.12 9.20 -7.00
N THR A 279 58.80 10.23 -7.47
CA THR A 279 59.88 10.12 -8.46
C THR A 279 61.24 10.09 -7.78
N SER A 280 61.50 11.04 -6.88
CA SER A 280 62.74 11.14 -6.11
C SER A 280 62.51 11.99 -4.87
N THR A 281 63.19 11.64 -3.78
CA THR A 281 63.31 12.50 -2.58
C THR A 281 64.60 13.32 -2.58
N LYS A 282 65.52 13.04 -3.52
CA LYS A 282 66.79 13.75 -3.67
C LYS A 282 66.52 15.14 -4.23
N ARG A 283 66.93 16.16 -3.47
CA ARG A 283 66.94 17.55 -3.96
C ARG A 283 68.07 17.72 -4.97
N PHE A 284 67.88 18.60 -5.94
CA PHE A 284 68.98 19.06 -6.78
C PHE A 284 70.08 19.63 -5.88
N GLU A 285 71.27 19.04 -5.99
CA GLU A 285 72.44 19.51 -5.26
C GLU A 285 72.99 20.75 -5.95
N ASN A 286 73.45 21.72 -5.15
CA ASN A 286 74.13 22.89 -5.70
C ASN A 286 75.43 22.44 -6.36
N GLU A 287 75.66 22.89 -7.59
CA GLU A 287 76.94 22.69 -8.26
C GLU A 287 77.97 23.66 -7.67
N PHE A 288 79.09 23.10 -7.24
CA PHE A 288 80.25 23.89 -6.82
C PHE A 288 81.26 23.92 -7.97
N PHE A 289 81.93 25.07 -8.12
CA PHE A 289 83.00 25.23 -9.10
C PHE A 289 84.03 24.10 -8.97
N GLN A 290 84.17 23.30 -10.02
CA GLN A 290 85.19 22.25 -10.08
C GLN A 290 86.48 22.85 -10.64
N ASP A 291 87.45 23.12 -9.75
CA ASP A 291 88.79 23.48 -10.20
C ASP A 291 89.46 22.26 -10.85
N ILE A 292 89.65 22.34 -12.16
CA ILE A 292 90.26 21.31 -13.00
C ILE A 292 91.63 20.88 -12.46
N LYS A 293 92.40 21.80 -11.83
CA LYS A 293 93.73 21.48 -11.28
C LYS A 293 93.66 20.54 -10.09
N VAL A 294 92.67 20.70 -9.22
CA VAL A 294 92.45 19.84 -8.04
C VAL A 294 91.88 18.48 -8.45
N THR A 295 91.00 18.45 -9.45
CA THR A 295 90.43 17.20 -9.99
C THR A 295 91.50 16.33 -10.65
N ILE A 296 92.45 16.92 -11.38
CA ILE A 296 93.59 16.20 -11.96
C ILE A 296 94.51 15.62 -10.88
N GLN A 297 94.79 16.34 -9.78
CA GLN A 297 95.60 15.83 -8.67
C GLN A 297 94.94 14.64 -7.95
N LYS A 298 93.64 14.72 -7.66
CA LYS A 298 92.89 13.61 -7.04
C LYS A 298 92.85 12.36 -7.92
N ASN A 299 92.69 12.54 -9.23
CA ASN A 299 92.71 11.42 -10.18
C ASN A 299 94.11 10.79 -10.32
N GLN A 300 95.18 11.58 -10.21
CA GLN A 300 96.54 11.03 -10.17
C GLN A 300 96.84 10.28 -8.86
N GLU A 301 96.26 10.68 -7.73
CA GLU A 301 96.39 9.96 -6.45
C GLU A 301 95.57 8.65 -6.41
N SER A 302 94.40 8.58 -7.06
CA SER A 302 93.64 7.35 -7.17
C SER A 302 94.29 6.36 -8.15
N LEU A 303 94.90 6.81 -9.25
CA LEU A 303 95.73 5.94 -10.10
C LEU A 303 96.98 5.41 -9.38
N LYS A 304 97.59 6.20 -8.47
CA LYS A 304 98.71 5.73 -7.62
C LYS A 304 98.31 4.68 -6.58
N ARG A 305 97.04 4.65 -6.13
CA ARG A 305 96.56 3.60 -5.23
C ARG A 305 96.28 2.29 -5.95
N THR A 306 95.82 2.34 -7.20
CA THR A 306 95.51 1.14 -8.00
C THR A 306 96.74 0.39 -8.51
N THR A 307 97.93 1.00 -8.54
CA THR A 307 99.18 0.33 -8.93
C THR A 307 99.87 -0.45 -7.79
N SER A 308 99.26 -0.53 -6.60
CA SER A 308 99.84 -1.20 -5.41
C SER A 308 99.21 -2.55 -5.03
N LEU A 309 98.24 -3.06 -5.79
CA LEU A 309 97.67 -4.40 -5.56
C LEU A 309 97.92 -5.30 -6.76
N GLY A 310 98.83 -6.24 -6.56
CA GLY A 310 99.26 -7.23 -7.53
C GLY A 310 98.11 -8.08 -8.09
N PHE A 311 98.31 -8.44 -9.36
CA PHE A 311 97.57 -9.42 -10.12
C PHE A 311 97.24 -10.68 -9.31
N GLN A 312 95.95 -11.03 -9.20
CA GLN A 312 95.50 -12.42 -9.24
C GLN A 312 94.30 -12.55 -10.17
N SER A 313 94.54 -13.16 -11.32
CA SER A 313 93.54 -13.61 -12.28
C SER A 313 92.76 -14.80 -11.72
N LYS A 314 91.44 -14.64 -11.54
CA LYS A 314 90.50 -15.78 -11.54
C LYS A 314 89.42 -15.51 -12.58
N ALA A 315 89.30 -16.48 -13.48
CA ALA A 315 88.49 -16.47 -14.68
C ALA A 315 86.99 -16.27 -14.40
N PHE A 316 86.35 -15.47 -15.24
CA PHE A 316 84.89 -15.35 -15.35
C PHE A 316 84.42 -16.16 -16.57
N SER A 317 83.45 -17.05 -16.35
CA SER A 317 82.66 -17.69 -17.43
C SER A 317 81.57 -16.74 -17.92
N PRO A 318 81.20 -16.76 -19.22
CA PRO A 318 80.28 -15.79 -19.79
C PRO A 318 78.82 -16.27 -19.68
N SER A 319 77.93 -15.41 -19.20
CA SER A 319 76.48 -15.57 -19.36
C SER A 319 75.84 -14.29 -19.91
N SER A 320 75.06 -14.51 -20.97
CA SER A 320 74.54 -13.62 -22.02
C SER A 320 73.91 -12.27 -21.65
N PRO A 321 73.93 -11.29 -22.59
CA PRO A 321 73.30 -9.98 -22.40
C PRO A 321 71.78 -10.01 -22.63
N ARG A 322 71.02 -9.46 -21.67
CA ARG A 322 69.58 -9.18 -21.81
C ARG A 322 69.41 -7.84 -22.54
N LYS A 323 68.82 -7.88 -23.73
CA LYS A 323 68.48 -6.70 -24.55
C LYS A 323 67.45 -5.83 -23.81
N PHE A 324 67.81 -4.58 -23.51
CA PHE A 324 66.83 -3.51 -23.26
C PHE A 324 66.40 -2.92 -24.61
N SER A 325 65.10 -2.98 -24.89
CA SER A 325 64.49 -2.30 -26.03
C SER A 325 64.27 -0.84 -25.66
N ILE A 326 65.01 0.06 -26.32
CA ILE A 326 64.73 1.50 -26.32
C ILE A 326 63.59 1.71 -27.32
N ARG A 327 62.42 2.10 -26.82
CA ARG A 327 61.35 2.67 -27.66
C ARG A 327 61.57 4.18 -27.70
N SER A 328 62.12 4.64 -28.81
CA SER A 328 62.12 6.04 -29.22
C SER A 328 60.70 6.48 -29.51
N GLN A 329 60.24 7.53 -28.83
CA GLN A 329 59.21 8.40 -29.36
C GLN A 329 59.87 9.75 -29.67
N THR A 330 59.67 10.12 -30.92
CA THR A 330 60.16 11.29 -31.63
C THR A 330 59.63 12.57 -31.01
N GLU A 331 60.55 13.47 -30.70
CA GLU A 331 60.30 14.90 -30.52
C GLU A 331 59.89 15.52 -31.86
N THR A 332 58.76 16.21 -31.89
CA THR A 332 58.50 17.29 -32.84
C THR A 332 58.85 18.61 -32.18
N ASN A 333 59.96 19.19 -32.63
CA ASN A 333 60.35 20.57 -32.39
C ASN A 333 59.27 21.53 -32.90
N GLU A 334 58.74 22.38 -32.02
CA GLU A 334 58.29 23.72 -32.40
C GLU A 334 58.91 24.77 -31.47
N LYS A 335 59.20 25.90 -32.10
CA LYS A 335 60.23 26.88 -31.74
C LYS A 335 59.84 27.72 -30.54
N SER A 336 60.85 27.96 -29.70
CA SER A 336 60.92 29.00 -28.68
C SER A 336 60.61 30.39 -29.23
N ASN A 337 59.76 31.13 -28.52
CA ASN A 337 59.82 32.59 -28.49
C ASN A 337 59.84 33.03 -27.01
N ILE A 338 60.95 33.65 -26.60
CA ILE A 338 61.19 34.13 -25.24
C ILE A 338 60.57 35.52 -25.13
N GLN A 339 59.63 35.70 -24.22
CA GLN A 339 59.22 37.02 -23.75
C GLN A 339 59.30 37.05 -22.22
N GLN A 340 60.12 37.99 -21.72
CA GLN A 340 60.39 38.20 -20.29
C GLN A 340 59.08 38.45 -19.54
N LEU A 341 58.80 37.63 -18.51
CA LEU A 341 57.76 37.86 -17.51
C LEU A 341 58.42 38.34 -16.21
N THR A 342 58.05 39.54 -15.78
CA THR A 342 58.23 40.04 -14.41
C THR A 342 57.31 39.26 -13.44
N PRO A 343 57.66 39.13 -12.15
CA PRO A 343 56.89 38.31 -11.22
C PRO A 343 55.57 39.00 -10.82
N PRO A 344 54.42 38.28 -10.77
CA PRO A 344 53.21 38.84 -10.18
C PRO A 344 53.23 38.65 -8.65
N THR A 345 52.90 39.74 -7.95
CA THR A 345 52.57 39.80 -6.52
C THR A 345 51.43 38.86 -6.14
N PRO A 346 51.41 38.32 -4.90
CA PRO A 346 50.36 37.39 -4.46
C PRO A 346 49.02 38.10 -4.21
N PRO A 347 47.86 37.47 -4.49
CA PRO A 347 46.57 38.06 -4.18
C PRO A 347 46.22 37.90 -2.69
N THR A 348 45.77 38.99 -2.09
CA THR A 348 45.19 39.12 -0.75
C THR A 348 43.89 38.31 -0.63
N PRO A 349 43.59 37.65 0.49
CA PRO A 349 42.35 36.87 0.67
C PRO A 349 41.11 37.78 0.78
N PRO A 350 39.92 37.34 0.32
CA PRO A 350 38.70 38.11 0.48
C PRO A 350 38.20 38.07 1.94
N THR A 351 37.91 39.26 2.44
CA THR A 351 37.22 39.56 3.70
C THR A 351 35.83 38.94 3.76
N LEU A 352 35.54 38.26 4.87
CA LEU A 352 34.22 37.79 5.28
C LEU A 352 33.27 38.99 5.45
N SER A 353 32.20 39.07 4.68
CA SER A 353 31.08 39.99 4.93
C SER A 353 29.86 39.24 5.47
N THR A 354 29.61 39.47 6.76
CA THR A 354 28.30 39.67 7.40
C THR A 354 27.20 38.63 7.17
N LEU A 355 27.07 37.72 8.14
CA LEU A 355 25.79 37.12 8.54
C LEU A 355 24.87 38.23 9.06
N SER A 356 23.68 38.38 8.48
CA SER A 356 22.56 39.10 9.10
C SER A 356 21.54 38.11 9.63
N THR A 357 21.20 38.36 10.88
CA THR A 357 20.29 37.71 11.80
C THR A 357 18.84 37.67 11.31
N LEU A 358 18.18 36.52 11.45
CA LEU A 358 16.74 36.46 11.69
C LEU A 358 16.44 35.48 12.84
N SER A 359 15.76 36.07 13.80
CA SER A 359 15.43 35.73 15.18
C SER A 359 14.59 34.46 15.37
N THR A 360 14.94 33.72 16.40
CA THR A 360 14.10 32.73 17.11
C THR A 360 13.19 33.42 18.12
N GLU A 361 11.91 33.08 18.11
CA GLU A 361 11.03 33.20 19.29
C GLU A 361 10.37 31.85 19.59
N ASN A 362 10.60 31.39 20.83
CA ASN A 362 9.72 30.68 21.77
C ASN A 362 8.75 29.61 21.21
N SER A 363 8.72 28.38 21.72
CA SER A 363 8.55 28.05 23.14
C SER A 363 8.60 26.54 23.33
N ASN A 364 9.22 26.11 24.43
CA ASN A 364 9.04 24.78 25.02
C ASN A 364 7.88 24.90 26.04
N PRO A 365 7.16 23.81 26.36
CA PRO A 365 7.59 23.06 27.54
C PRO A 365 7.47 21.53 27.44
N ASN A 366 8.47 20.89 28.04
CA ASN A 366 8.60 19.49 28.48
C ASN A 366 7.49 19.07 29.50
N PRO A 367 7.53 17.86 30.11
CA PRO A 367 7.78 16.49 29.58
C PRO A 367 6.77 15.45 30.16
N ILE A 368 6.56 14.29 29.53
CA ILE A 368 6.06 13.09 30.26
C ILE A 368 6.77 11.80 29.81
N SER A 369 7.29 11.14 30.84
CA SER A 369 7.93 9.84 30.92
C SER A 369 7.04 8.63 30.61
N ASN A 370 7.70 7.53 30.19
CA ASN A 370 7.36 6.12 30.43
C ASN A 370 5.99 5.58 29.98
N SER A 371 6.01 4.58 29.09
CA SER A 371 6.01 3.18 29.55
C SER A 371 5.99 2.21 28.36
N ASN A 372 6.97 1.32 28.36
CA ASN A 372 6.96 0.08 27.59
C ASN A 372 5.83 -0.81 28.14
N SER A 373 4.81 -1.09 27.32
CA SER A 373 3.91 -2.21 27.56
C SER A 373 3.86 -3.10 26.32
N ASN A 374 4.71 -4.11 26.30
CA ASN A 374 4.51 -5.33 25.54
C ASN A 374 3.17 -5.95 25.98
N SER A 375 2.13 -5.85 25.14
CA SER A 375 0.92 -6.66 25.32
C SER A 375 0.57 -7.39 24.03
N LYS A 376 0.92 -8.68 24.00
CA LYS A 376 0.38 -9.66 23.04
C LYS A 376 -1.11 -9.83 23.33
N PHE A 377 -1.97 -9.05 22.67
CA PHE A 377 -3.41 -9.32 22.70
C PHE A 377 -3.79 -10.37 21.65
N LYS A 378 -3.88 -11.63 22.10
CA LYS A 378 -4.64 -12.70 21.41
C LYS A 378 -6.10 -12.59 21.84
N PHE A 379 -6.97 -12.07 20.98
CA PHE A 379 -8.42 -12.25 21.14
C PHE A 379 -8.89 -13.46 20.34
N LYS A 380 -9.18 -14.56 21.05
CA LYS A 380 -10.00 -15.67 20.53
C LYS A 380 -11.46 -15.35 20.84
N PHE A 381 -12.24 -15.00 19.83
CA PHE A 381 -13.70 -15.14 19.91
C PHE A 381 -14.10 -16.43 19.22
N LYS A 382 -14.62 -17.39 20.01
CA LYS A 382 -15.34 -18.56 19.50
C LYS A 382 -16.79 -18.14 19.26
N PHE A 383 -17.17 -17.91 18.02
CA PHE A 383 -18.57 -18.04 17.59
C PHE A 383 -18.64 -19.26 16.67
N LYS A 384 -19.30 -20.32 17.15
CA LYS A 384 -19.62 -21.50 16.34
C LYS A 384 -20.81 -21.15 15.46
N PHE A 385 -20.55 -20.77 14.21
CA PHE A 385 -21.50 -20.99 13.11
C PHE A 385 -20.78 -21.76 12.00
N LYS A 386 -21.22 -23.01 11.79
CA LYS A 386 -20.70 -23.88 10.73
C LYS A 386 -21.16 -23.33 9.38
N PHE A 387 -20.28 -22.62 8.69
CA PHE A 387 -20.30 -22.57 7.22
C PHE A 387 -19.06 -23.29 6.70
N LYS A 388 -19.29 -24.46 6.08
CA LYS A 388 -18.25 -25.31 5.51
C LYS A 388 -17.90 -24.75 4.13
N PHE A 389 -16.82 -23.97 4.04
CA PHE A 389 -16.16 -23.68 2.76
C PHE A 389 -14.76 -24.30 2.80
N GLU A 390 -14.62 -25.46 2.16
CA GLU A 390 -13.37 -26.21 2.08
C GLU A 390 -12.58 -25.68 0.88
N ILE A 391 -11.66 -24.74 1.11
CA ILE A 391 -10.65 -24.36 0.10
C ILE A 391 -9.43 -25.27 0.32
N LYS A 392 -9.30 -26.31 -0.50
CA LYS A 392 -8.10 -27.15 -0.58
C LYS A 392 -6.98 -26.39 -1.31
N PHE A 393 -6.04 -25.82 -0.56
CA PHE A 393 -4.72 -25.53 -1.12
C PHE A 393 -3.85 -26.79 -1.02
N LYS A 394 -3.59 -27.43 -2.16
CA LYS A 394 -2.53 -28.45 -2.28
C LYS A 394 -1.18 -27.75 -2.40
N PHE A 395 -0.35 -27.85 -1.37
CA PHE A 395 1.10 -27.66 -1.48
C PHE A 395 1.80 -28.93 -1.00
N LYS A 396 2.52 -29.58 -1.92
CA LYS A 396 3.65 -30.51 -1.69
C LYS A 396 4.16 -30.90 -3.08
N SER A 397 5.43 -31.08 -3.37
CA SER A 397 6.73 -30.75 -2.78
C SER A 397 7.70 -31.37 -3.79
N LYS A 398 8.71 -30.64 -4.28
CA LYS A 398 9.75 -31.23 -5.13
C LYS A 398 10.46 -32.34 -4.35
N SER A 399 10.35 -33.58 -4.82
CA SER A 399 11.27 -34.66 -4.51
C SER A 399 12.41 -34.61 -5.52
N LYS A 400 13.65 -34.52 -5.03
CA LYS A 400 14.87 -34.82 -5.79
C LYS A 400 14.80 -36.25 -6.32
N SER A 401 15.27 -36.48 -7.55
CA SER A 401 15.75 -37.78 -8.00
C SER A 401 17.17 -37.63 -8.53
N ASN A 402 18.04 -38.49 -8.00
CA ASN A 402 19.33 -38.98 -8.50
C ASN A 402 20.32 -37.98 -9.10
#